data_AF-A0A8K0GDP1-F1
#
_entry.id   AF-A0A8K0GDP1-F1
#
_cell.length_a   1.000
_cell.length_b   1.000
_cell.length_c   1.000
_cell.angle_alpha   90.00
_cell.angle_beta   90.00
_cell.angle_gamma   90.00
#
_symmetry.space_group_name_H-M   'P 1'
#
loop_
_entity.id
_entity.type
_entity.pdbx_description
1 polymer ?
#
loop_
_entity_poly.entity_id
_entity_poly.type
_entity_poly.pdbx_seq_one_letter_code
_entity_poly.pdbx_strand_id
1 'polypeptide(L)'
;MEFKAQIEKLEGATNWTKWKRQVELLLMHHEVHDLVIGVHAAFQVDADDKGRKEHKQKIKIFKKADALAQLILVGSMNDANVELTPTCRTSNET
;
A
#
# COMPACT_ATOMS: atom_id res chain seq x y z
N MET A 1 -13.67 -11.71 10.32
CA MET A 1 -12.87 -12.89 9.94
C MET A 1 -11.56 -12.37 9.40
N GLU A 2 -10.41 -12.78 9.95
CA GLU A 2 -9.12 -12.48 9.32
C GLU A 2 -9.04 -13.30 8.03
N PHE A 3 -9.07 -12.63 6.88
CA PHE A 3 -8.79 -13.28 5.60
C PHE A 3 -7.29 -13.57 5.54
N LYS A 4 -6.90 -14.74 6.06
CA LYS A 4 -5.52 -15.23 6.04
C LYS A 4 -5.26 -15.94 4.71
N ALA A 5 -5.30 -15.20 3.61
CA ALA A 5 -4.93 -15.78 2.31
C ALA A 5 -3.44 -16.12 2.34
N GLN A 6 -3.12 -17.42 2.24
CA GLN A 6 -1.79 -17.85 1.84
C GLN A 6 -1.61 -17.48 0.37
N ILE A 7 -1.06 -16.29 0.12
CA ILE A 7 -0.56 -15.90 -1.20
C ILE A 7 0.78 -16.60 -1.38
N GLU A 8 0.91 -17.36 -2.47
CA GLU A 8 2.20 -17.92 -2.86
C GLU A 8 3.19 -16.78 -3.08
N LYS A 9 4.43 -16.91 -2.59
CA LYS A 9 5.43 -15.86 -2.78
C LYS A 9 5.68 -15.63 -4.27
N LEU A 10 5.95 -14.38 -4.66
CA LEU A 10 6.33 -14.07 -6.03
C LEU A 10 7.70 -14.72 -6.35
N GLU A 11 7.73 -15.63 -7.32
CA GLU A 11 8.93 -16.35 -7.79
C GLU A 11 9.34 -15.92 -9.21
N GLY A 12 8.94 -14.70 -9.59
CA GLY A 12 9.22 -14.11 -10.90
C GLY A 12 8.10 -14.34 -11.93
N ALA A 13 8.47 -14.46 -13.20
CA ALA A 13 7.51 -14.44 -14.31
C ALA A 13 6.56 -15.65 -14.33
N THR A 14 6.97 -16.78 -13.74
CA THR A 14 6.24 -18.06 -13.77
C THR A 14 4.90 -18.01 -13.03
N ASN A 15 4.82 -17.25 -11.95
CA ASN A 15 3.59 -17.11 -11.15
C ASN A 15 3.05 -15.67 -11.08
N TRP A 16 3.65 -14.73 -11.83
CA TRP A 16 3.29 -13.30 -11.82
C TRP A 16 1.78 -13.04 -11.93
N THR A 17 1.10 -13.60 -12.94
CA THR A 17 -0.32 -13.34 -13.18
C THR A 17 -1.20 -13.80 -12.01
N LYS A 18 -0.89 -14.97 -11.43
CA LYS A 18 -1.62 -15.53 -10.28
C LYS A 18 -1.35 -14.70 -9.03
N TRP A 19 -0.08 -14.43 -8.74
CA TRP A 19 0.35 -13.60 -7.62
C TRP A 19 -0.31 -12.22 -7.65
N LYS A 20 -0.24 -11.54 -8.79
CA LYS A 20 -0.84 -10.21 -8.99
C LYS A 20 -2.33 -10.21 -8.67
N ARG A 21 -3.07 -11.20 -9.19
CA ARG A 21 -4.51 -11.32 -8.93
C ARG A 21 -4.83 -11.56 -7.46
N GLN A 22 -4.04 -12.38 -6.77
CA GLN A 22 -4.21 -12.66 -5.34
C GLN A 22 -3.93 -11.42 -4.48
N VAL A 23 -2.86 -10.68 -4.80
CA VAL A 23 -2.51 -9.43 -4.11
C VAL A 23 -3.57 -8.35 -4.33
N GLU A 24 -4.05 -8.16 -5.57
CA GLU A 24 -5.13 -7.20 -5.87
C GLU A 24 -6.39 -7.50 -5.05
N LEU A 25 -6.81 -8.77 -4.98
CA LEU A 25 -7.97 -9.19 -4.19
C LEU A 25 -7.76 -8.91 -2.69
N LEU A 26 -6.57 -9.15 -2.17
CA LEU A 26 -6.24 -8.87 -0.77
C LEU A 26 -6.23 -7.37 -0.47
N LEU A 27 -5.64 -6.56 -1.35
CA LEU A 27 -5.65 -5.09 -1.23
C LEU A 27 -7.07 -4.52 -1.27
N MET A 28 -7.94 -5.06 -2.15
CA MET A 28 -9.36 -4.67 -2.22
C MET A 28 -10.12 -5.09 -0.96
N HIS A 29 -9.85 -6.27 -0.40
CA HIS A 29 -10.46 -6.71 0.86
C HIS A 29 -10.13 -5.78 2.03
N HIS A 30 -8.91 -5.23 2.04
CA HIS A 30 -8.45 -4.28 3.03
C HIS A 30 -8.77 -2.82 2.70
N GLU A 31 -9.45 -2.54 1.58
CA GLU A 31 -9.81 -1.19 1.13
C GLU A 31 -8.59 -0.26 0.93
N VAL A 32 -7.44 -0.82 0.53
CA VAL A 32 -6.18 -0.08 0.31
C VAL A 32 -5.65 -0.17 -1.13
N HIS A 33 -6.43 -0.72 -2.04
CA HIS A 33 -6.04 -0.90 -3.45
C HIS A 33 -5.85 0.44 -4.19
N ASP A 34 -6.69 1.43 -3.89
CA ASP A 34 -6.65 2.79 -4.45
C ASP A 34 -5.32 3.52 -4.20
N LEU A 35 -4.70 3.27 -3.04
CA LEU A 35 -3.38 3.79 -2.68
C LEU A 35 -2.29 3.24 -3.60
N VAL A 36 -2.34 1.94 -3.91
CA VAL A 36 -1.32 1.25 -4.73
C VAL A 36 -1.40 1.69 -6.19
N ILE A 37 -2.60 1.94 -6.72
CA ILE A 37 -2.79 2.40 -8.10
C ILE A 37 -2.69 3.93 -8.25
N GLY A 38 -2.36 4.66 -7.17
CA GLY A 38 -2.16 6.11 -7.21
C GLY A 38 -3.44 6.92 -7.46
N VAL A 39 -4.62 6.35 -7.21
CA VAL A 39 -5.90 7.05 -7.38
C VAL A 39 -6.22 7.96 -6.18
N HIS A 40 -5.55 7.75 -5.05
CA HIS A 40 -5.78 8.56 -3.85
C HIS A 40 -5.28 10.00 -4.04
N ALA A 41 -6.21 10.95 -4.10
CA ALA A 41 -5.89 12.36 -4.30
C ALA A 41 -5.20 12.98 -3.07
N ALA A 42 -4.35 14.00 -3.32
CA ALA A 42 -3.72 14.78 -2.27
C ALA A 42 -4.77 15.45 -1.35
N PHE A 43 -4.56 15.36 -0.03
CA PHE A 43 -5.46 15.99 0.94
C PHE A 43 -5.40 17.52 0.81
N GLN A 44 -6.52 18.14 0.43
CA GLN A 44 -6.66 19.59 0.54
C GLN A 44 -6.77 19.99 2.02
N VAL A 45 -6.17 21.12 2.36
CA VAL A 45 -6.09 21.63 3.73
C VAL A 45 -6.70 23.01 3.76
N ASP A 46 -7.75 23.19 4.57
CA ASP A 46 -8.26 24.51 4.89
C ASP A 46 -7.29 25.22 5.85
N ALA A 47 -7.11 26.52 5.67
CA ALA A 47 -6.12 27.33 6.39
C ALA A 47 -6.50 27.62 7.86
N ASP A 48 -7.64 27.13 8.35
CA ASP A 48 -8.11 27.33 9.71
C ASP A 48 -7.59 26.23 10.67
N ASP A 49 -7.80 26.43 11.98
CA ASP A 49 -7.35 25.47 13.00
C ASP A 49 -8.08 24.12 12.91
N LYS A 50 -9.32 24.13 12.44
CA LYS A 50 -10.13 22.92 12.27
C LYS A 50 -9.60 22.07 11.11
N GLY A 51 -9.37 22.68 9.96
CA GLY A 51 -8.79 22.08 8.76
C GLY A 51 -7.40 21.50 9.03
N ARG A 52 -6.55 22.20 9.81
CA ARG A 52 -5.25 21.66 10.25
C ARG A 52 -5.39 20.38 11.10
N LYS A 53 -6.37 20.33 12.01
CA LYS A 53 -6.61 19.13 12.84
C LYS A 53 -7.13 17.97 12.00
N GLU A 54 -8.10 18.22 11.13
CA GLU A 54 -8.66 17.23 10.21
C GLU A 54 -7.58 16.69 9.27
N HIS A 55 -6.72 17.54 8.72
CA HIS A 55 -5.62 17.13 7.87
C HIS A 55 -4.63 16.22 8.59
N LYS A 56 -4.23 16.56 9.83
CA LYS A 56 -3.36 15.68 10.64
C LYS A 56 -3.99 14.30 10.86
N GLN A 57 -5.32 14.25 11.05
CA GLN A 57 -6.04 13.00 11.22
C GLN A 57 -6.11 12.19 9.92
N LYS A 58 -6.38 12.85 8.79
CA LYS A 58 -6.34 12.24 7.44
C LYS A 58 -4.96 11.66 7.12
N ILE A 59 -3.87 12.39 7.40
CA ILE A 59 -2.49 11.89 7.25
C ILE A 59 -2.26 10.63 8.10
N LYS A 60 -2.73 10.63 9.35
CA LYS A 60 -2.55 9.47 10.25
C LYS A 60 -3.29 8.23 9.72
N ILE A 61 -4.49 8.41 9.16
CA ILE A 61 -5.26 7.33 8.53
C ILE A 61 -4.53 6.84 7.28
N PHE A 62 -4.12 7.75 6.41
CA PHE A 62 -3.35 7.45 5.20
C PHE A 62 -2.10 6.63 5.51
N LYS A 63 -1.25 7.08 6.46
CA LYS A 63 -0.02 6.37 6.81
C LYS A 63 -0.26 4.94 7.29
N LYS A 64 -1.38 4.69 7.97
CA LYS A 64 -1.75 3.33 8.41
C LYS A 64 -2.18 2.46 7.23
N ALA A 65 -2.97 3.02 6.32
CA ALA A 65 -3.44 2.32 5.13
C ALA A 65 -2.29 2.03 4.14
N ASP A 66 -1.40 3.01 3.95
CA ASP A 66 -0.16 2.88 3.17
C ASP A 66 0.76 1.80 3.76
N ALA A 67 1.02 1.82 5.07
CA ALA A 67 1.81 0.78 5.73
C ALA A 67 1.20 -0.63 5.56
N LEU A 68 -0.14 -0.74 5.60
CA LEU A 68 -0.82 -2.01 5.37
C LEU A 68 -0.64 -2.50 3.92
N ALA A 69 -0.81 -1.62 2.94
CA ALA A 69 -0.59 -1.93 1.53
C ALA A 69 0.85 -2.39 1.27
N GLN A 70 1.83 -1.67 1.82
CA GLN A 70 3.25 -2.04 1.73
C GLN A 70 3.53 -3.39 2.39
N LEU A 71 2.95 -3.67 3.56
CA LEU A 71 3.10 -4.95 4.24
C LEU A 71 2.52 -6.11 3.43
N ILE A 72 1.38 -5.92 2.78
CA ILE A 72 0.78 -6.92 1.87
C ILE A 72 1.71 -7.19 0.68
N LEU A 73 2.23 -6.14 0.04
CA LEU A 73 3.12 -6.26 -1.10
C LEU A 73 4.43 -6.96 -0.72
N VAL A 74 5.18 -6.42 0.23
CA VAL A 74 6.45 -6.99 0.72
C VAL A 74 6.24 -8.39 1.29
N GLY A 75 5.20 -8.57 2.10
CA GLY A 75 4.85 -9.86 2.71
C GLY A 75 4.46 -10.94 1.71
N SER A 76 4.13 -10.58 0.46
CA SER A 76 3.82 -11.54 -0.61
C SER A 76 4.98 -11.75 -1.59
N MET A 77 6.10 -11.03 -1.45
CA MET A 77 7.30 -11.22 -2.27
C MET A 77 8.30 -12.17 -1.60
N ASN A 78 9.11 -12.86 -2.41
CA ASN A 78 10.29 -13.57 -1.90
C ASN A 78 11.40 -12.56 -1.52
N ASP A 79 12.40 -13.00 -0.75
CA ASP A 79 13.42 -12.11 -0.20
C ASP A 79 14.20 -11.35 -1.29
N ALA A 80 14.52 -12.02 -2.40
CA ALA A 80 15.21 -11.41 -3.52
C ALA A 80 14.41 -10.25 -4.15
N ASN A 81 13.10 -10.40 -4.27
CA ASN A 81 12.23 -9.37 -4.82
C ASN A 81 12.01 -8.23 -3.83
N VAL A 82 12.01 -8.50 -2.52
CA VAL A 82 11.89 -7.46 -1.47
C VAL A 82 13.09 -6.52 -1.51
N GLU A 83 14.31 -7.04 -1.63
CA GLU A 83 15.55 -6.24 -1.69
C GLU A 83 15.61 -5.32 -2.92
N LEU A 84 14.83 -5.64 -3.98
CA LEU A 84 14.73 -4.82 -5.19
C LEU A 84 13.64 -3.75 -5.10
N THR A 85 12.84 -3.73 -4.03
CA THR A 85 11.80 -2.70 -3.86
C THR A 85 12.41 -1.36 -3.45
N PRO A 86 12.19 -0.28 -4.21
CA PRO A 86 12.67 1.04 -3.81
C PRO A 86 11.97 1.49 -2.54
N THR A 87 12.73 1.83 -1.50
CA THR A 87 12.20 2.38 -0.24
C THR A 87 12.17 3.91 -0.31
N CYS A 88 11.29 4.45 -1.16
CA CYS A 88 11.14 5.90 -1.27
C CYS A 88 10.40 6.44 -0.04
N ARG A 89 11.08 7.22 0.80
CA ARG A 89 10.51 7.80 2.03
C ARG A 89 9.93 9.18 1.82
N THR A 90 10.36 9.87 0.76
CA THR A 90 9.87 11.20 0.40
C THR A 90 9.75 11.34 -1.10
N SER A 91 8.85 12.21 -1.57
CA SER A 91 8.69 12.53 -2.99
C SER A 91 9.95 13.10 -3.67
N ASN A 92 10.99 13.41 -2.91
CA ASN A 92 12.21 14.07 -3.35
C ASN A 92 13.43 13.13 -3.39
N GLU A 93 13.25 11.84 -3.10
CA GLU A 93 14.32 10.85 -3.25
C GLU A 93 14.36 10.37 -4.72
N THR A 94 15.11 11.09 -5.54
CA THR A 94 15.49 10.73 -6.92
C THR A 94 16.96 11.02 -7.15
#